data_AF-A0AAX3W509-F1
#
_entry.id   AF-A0AAX3W509-F1
#
_cell.length_a   1.000
_cell.length_b   1.000
_cell.length_c   1.000
_cell.angle_alpha   90.00
_cell.angle_beta   90.00
_cell.angle_gamma   90.00
#
_symmetry.space_group_name_H-M   'P 1'
#
loop_
_entity.id
_entity.type
_entity.pdbx_description
1 polymer ?
#
loop_
_entity_poly.entity_id
_entity_poly.type
_entity_poly.pdbx_seq_one_letter_code
_entity_poly.pdbx_strand_id
1 'polypeptide(L)'
;MDKLSLLEKLLKNNNLSKSETRVIFFCFENEKSSKEVGQYLEWQAPNVARLLLTMYNKGFLNRRQLDDNKTYLYTTNKENELLDLKNVD
;
A
#
# COMPACT_ATOMS: atom_id res chain seq x y z
N MET A 1 0.76 -5.34 16.53
CA MET A 1 0.55 -6.39 15.51
C MET A 1 1.90 -6.86 14.99
N ASP A 2 2.21 -8.15 15.06
CA ASP A 2 3.39 -8.72 14.41
C ASP A 2 3.17 -8.82 12.88
N LYS A 3 4.26 -9.01 12.12
CA LYS A 3 4.20 -9.04 10.65
C LYS A 3 3.39 -10.20 10.09
N LEU A 4 3.36 -11.35 10.77
CA LEU A 4 2.61 -12.52 10.32
C LEU A 4 1.11 -12.30 10.50
N SER A 5 0.68 -11.82 11.66
CA SER A 5 -0.74 -11.54 11.92
C SER A 5 -1.30 -10.44 11.02
N LEU A 6 -0.49 -9.42 10.68
CA LEU A 6 -0.85 -8.44 9.66
C LEU A 6 -1.09 -9.10 8.31
N LEU A 7 -0.12 -9.90 7.85
CA LEU A 7 -0.19 -10.54 6.54
C LEU A 7 -1.41 -11.47 6.44
N GLU A 8 -1.67 -12.27 7.48
CA GLU A 8 -2.83 -13.16 7.53
C GLU A 8 -4.16 -12.39 7.43
N LYS A 9 -4.27 -11.25 8.11
CA LYS A 9 -5.46 -10.39 8.01
C LYS A 9 -5.65 -9.83 6.61
N LEU A 10 -4.58 -9.29 6.03
CA LEU A 10 -4.64 -8.73 4.67
C LEU A 10 -4.92 -9.80 3.60
N LEU A 11 -4.48 -11.05 3.80
CA LEU A 11 -4.75 -12.16 2.89
C LEU A 11 -6.21 -12.66 2.99
N LYS A 12 -6.86 -12.48 4.13
CA LYS A 12 -8.28 -12.83 4.34
C LYS A 12 -9.24 -11.71 3.89
N ASN A 13 -8.72 -10.53 3.57
CA ASN A 13 -9.53 -9.38 3.17
C ASN A 13 -9.94 -9.48 1.69
N ASN A 14 -11.24 -9.69 1.44
CA ASN A 14 -11.80 -9.84 0.10
C ASN A 14 -11.83 -8.54 -0.73
N ASN A 15 -11.55 -7.38 -0.12
CA ASN A 15 -11.44 -6.10 -0.83
C ASN A 15 -10.07 -5.90 -1.49
N LEU A 16 -9.11 -6.78 -1.21
CA LEU A 16 -7.73 -6.68 -1.69
C LEU A 16 -7.42 -7.79 -2.70
N SER A 17 -6.86 -7.41 -3.83
CA SER A 17 -6.12 -8.34 -4.68
C SER A 17 -4.75 -8.68 -4.09
N LYS A 18 -4.13 -9.77 -4.55
CA LYS A 18 -2.78 -10.19 -4.11
C LYS A 18 -1.74 -9.06 -4.22
N SER A 19 -1.78 -8.29 -5.30
CA SER A 19 -0.86 -7.17 -5.51
C SER A 19 -1.14 -6.02 -4.55
N GLU A 20 -2.41 -5.72 -4.30
CA GLU A 20 -2.80 -4.69 -3.33
C GLU A 20 -2.38 -5.09 -1.91
N THR A 21 -2.63 -6.34 -1.49
CA THR A 21 -2.15 -6.90 -0.20
C THR A 21 -0.64 -6.71 -0.03
N ARG A 22 0.15 -7.05 -1.06
CA ARG A 22 1.62 -6.88 -1.03
C ARG A 22 2.02 -5.41 -0.85
N VAL A 23 1.37 -4.49 -1.56
CA VAL A 23 1.66 -3.06 -1.45
C VAL A 23 1.26 -2.50 -0.07
N ILE A 24 0.07 -2.86 0.44
CA ILE A 24 -0.39 -2.49 1.79
C ILE A 24 0.64 -2.93 2.83
N PHE A 25 1.07 -4.20 2.75
CA PHE A 25 2.04 -4.76 3.68
C PHE A 25 3.39 -4.03 3.60
N PHE A 26 3.88 -3.76 2.39
CA PHE A 26 5.16 -3.09 2.19
C PHE A 26 5.18 -1.62 2.64
N CYS A 27 4.04 -0.92 2.51
CA CYS A 27 3.88 0.48 2.90
C CYS A 27 3.30 0.66 4.32
N PHE A 28 3.19 -0.42 5.10
CA PHE A 28 2.46 -0.41 6.38
C PHE A 28 3.15 0.40 7.49
N GLU A 29 4.47 0.27 7.59
CA GLU A 29 5.27 0.91 8.65
C GLU A 29 6.04 2.13 8.14
N ASN A 30 6.40 2.15 6.86
CA ASN A 30 7.30 3.14 6.29
C ASN A 30 6.76 3.70 4.98
N GLU A 31 7.06 4.96 4.72
CA GLU A 31 6.78 5.55 3.41
C GLU A 31 7.62 4.88 2.33
N LYS A 32 7.02 4.66 1.16
CA LYS A 32 7.69 4.05 0.00
C LYS A 32 7.46 4.86 -1.26
N SER A 33 8.50 5.04 -2.04
CA SER A 33 8.42 5.60 -3.39
C SER A 33 7.83 4.60 -4.38
N SER A 34 7.30 5.09 -5.50
CA SER A 34 6.86 4.22 -6.60
C SER A 34 7.99 3.33 -7.15
N LYS A 35 9.24 3.81 -7.09
CA LYS A 35 10.43 3.04 -7.48
C LYS A 35 10.66 1.85 -6.56
N GLU A 36 10.64 2.06 -5.24
CA GLU A 36 10.80 0.98 -4.26
C GLU A 36 9.68 -0.05 -4.35
N VAL A 37 8.43 0.40 -4.54
CA VAL A 37 7.29 -0.52 -4.74
C VAL A 37 7.50 -1.35 -6.00
N GLY A 38 7.96 -0.74 -7.10
CA GLY A 38 8.24 -1.46 -8.33
C GLY A 38 9.34 -2.51 -8.18
N GLN A 39 10.41 -2.18 -7.44
CA GLN A 39 11.47 -3.14 -7.10
C GLN A 39 10.93 -4.29 -6.25
N TYR A 40 10.12 -4.01 -5.23
CA TYR A 40 9.52 -5.03 -4.36
C TYR A 40 8.55 -5.96 -5.10
N LEU A 41 7.79 -5.43 -6.06
CA LEU A 41 6.85 -6.20 -6.86
C LEU A 41 7.50 -6.90 -8.06
N GLU A 42 8.73 -6.52 -8.43
CA GLU A 42 9.40 -6.87 -9.68
C GLU A 42 8.60 -6.44 -10.93
N TRP A 43 7.99 -5.25 -10.85
CA TRP A 43 7.08 -4.73 -11.87
C TRP A 43 7.64 -3.50 -12.59
N GLN A 44 7.23 -3.33 -13.85
CA GLN A 44 7.57 -2.16 -14.66
C GLN A 44 6.84 -0.90 -14.16
N ALA A 45 7.50 0.26 -14.26
CA ALA A 45 7.03 1.53 -13.71
C ALA A 45 5.59 1.93 -14.12
N PRO A 46 5.14 1.76 -15.39
CA PRO A 46 3.76 2.12 -15.76
C PRO A 46 2.70 1.30 -15.02
N ASN A 47 2.96 0.00 -14.79
CA ASN A 47 2.04 -0.87 -14.07
C ASN A 47 1.97 -0.51 -12.59
N VAL A 48 3.11 -0.16 -12.00
CA VAL A 48 3.20 0.29 -10.60
C VAL A 48 2.46 1.60 -10.43
N ALA A 49 2.66 2.57 -11.33
CA ALA A 49 1.96 3.86 -11.29
C ALA A 49 0.44 3.68 -11.34
N ARG A 50 -0.07 2.82 -12.23
CA ARG A 50 -1.51 2.52 -12.34
C ARG A 50 -2.05 1.83 -11.09
N LEU A 51 -1.29 0.90 -10.51
CA LEU A 51 -1.67 0.20 -9.27
C LEU A 51 -1.76 1.20 -8.10
N LEU A 52 -0.71 2.00 -7.89
CA LEU A 52 -0.64 2.96 -6.79
C LEU A 52 -1.71 4.05 -6.91
N LEU A 53 -1.99 4.54 -8.11
CA LEU A 53 -3.08 5.48 -8.34
C LEU A 53 -4.45 4.87 -8.03
N THR A 54 -4.67 3.62 -8.45
CA THR A 54 -5.91 2.89 -8.13
C THR A 54 -6.08 2.73 -6.62
N MET A 55 -5.03 2.30 -5.92
CA MET A 55 -5.05 2.10 -4.47
C MET A 55 -5.26 3.41 -3.71
N TYR A 56 -4.63 4.50 -4.16
CA TYR A 56 -4.86 5.84 -3.63
C TYR A 56 -6.33 6.27 -3.82
N ASN A 57 -6.90 6.07 -5.01
CA ASN A 57 -8.29 6.44 -5.29
C ASN A 57 -9.30 5.61 -4.49
N LYS A 58 -8.97 4.35 -4.15
CA LYS A 58 -9.75 3.51 -3.22
C LYS A 58 -9.57 3.93 -1.74
N GLY A 59 -8.69 4.89 -1.47
CA GLY A 59 -8.34 5.38 -0.15
C GLY A 59 -7.43 4.44 0.64
N PHE A 60 -6.88 3.38 0.03
CA PHE A 60 -6.03 2.40 0.71
C PHE A 60 -4.66 2.95 1.08
N LEU A 61 -4.19 3.94 0.32
CA LEU A 61 -2.89 4.59 0.53
C LEU A 61 -3.10 6.08 0.73
N ASN A 62 -2.33 6.66 1.63
CA ASN A 62 -2.03 8.08 1.63
C ASN A 62 -0.88 8.35 0.66
N ARG A 63 -0.86 9.54 0.07
CA ARG A 63 0.18 9.97 -0.87
C ARG A 63 0.67 11.38 -0.54
N ARG A 64 1.98 11.58 -0.49
CA ARG A 64 2.62 12.90 -0.33
C ARG A 64 3.66 13.11 -1.41
N GLN A 65 3.73 14.33 -1.95
CA GLN A 65 4.75 14.72 -2.94
C GLN A 65 6.00 15.25 -2.22
N LEU A 66 7.18 14.93 -2.74
CA LEU A 66 8.43 15.54 -2.30
C LEU A 66 8.68 16.88 -2.99
N ASP A 67 9.59 17.67 -2.43
CA ASP A 67 9.94 19.02 -2.90
C ASP A 67 10.54 19.02 -4.33
N ASP A 68 10.95 17.84 -4.83
CA ASP A 68 11.42 17.67 -6.21
C ASP A 68 10.29 17.73 -7.26
N ASN A 69 9.03 17.88 -6.82
CA ASN A 69 7.82 17.95 -7.63
C ASN A 69 7.58 16.74 -8.55
N LYS A 70 8.31 15.64 -8.39
CA LYS A 70 8.24 14.47 -9.27
C LYS A 70 8.01 13.18 -8.51
N THR A 71 8.50 13.11 -7.28
CA THR A 71 8.48 11.90 -6.48
C THR A 71 7.30 11.91 -5.53
N TYR A 72 6.54 10.82 -5.55
CA TYR A 72 5.47 10.56 -4.59
C TYR A 72 5.89 9.46 -3.63
N LEU A 73 5.61 9.70 -2.35
CA LEU A 73 5.71 8.72 -1.29
C LEU A 73 4.31 8.22 -0.92
N TYR A 74 4.22 6.92 -0.63
CA TYR A 74 2.99 6.22 -0.31
C TYR A 74 3.11 5.55 1.05
N THR A 75 2.04 5.63 1.84
CA THR A 75 1.88 4.94 3.13
C THR A 75 0.50 4.31 3.21
N THR A 76 0.36 3.20 3.92
CA THR A 76 -0.95 2.58 4.14
C THR A 76 -1.85 3.50 4.95
N ASN A 77 -3.06 3.75 4.45
CA ASN A 77 -4.10 4.46 5.20
C ASN A 77 -4.78 3.50 6.19
N LYS A 78 -4.25 3.45 7.41
CA LYS A 78 -4.72 2.52 8.46
C LYS A 78 -6.16 2.79 8.93
N GLU A 79 -6.69 3.97 8.64
CA GLU A 79 -8.06 4.37 9.01
C GLU A 79 -9.10 3.88 8.00
N ASN A 80 -8.67 3.38 6.83
CA ASN A 80 -9.57 2.93 5.79
C ASN A 80 -10.38 1.70 6.25
N GLU A 81 -11.70 1.84 6.25
CA GLU A 81 -12.65 0.82 6.71
C GLU A 81 -12.61 -0.47 5.89
N LEU A 82 -12.29 -0.37 4.60
CA LEU A 82 -12.18 -1.52 3.71
C LEU A 82 -10.95 -2.39 4.01
N LEU A 83 -9.96 -1.87 4.76
CA LEU A 83 -8.82 -2.67 5.22
C LEU A 83 -9.15 -3.50 6.47
N ASP A 84 -10.24 -3.19 7.17
CA ASP A 84 -10.70 -3.87 8.39
C ASP A 84 -9.59 -4.03 9.45
N LEU A 85 -8.84 -2.96 9.68
CA LEU A 85 -7.74 -2.92 10.65
C LEU A 85 -8.20 -2.42 12.04
N LYS A 86 -9.47 -2.04 12.20
CA LYS A 86 -10.00 -1.31 13.38
C LYS A 86 -10.15 -2.14 14.66
N ASN A 87 -9.93 -3.46 14.63
CA ASN A 87 -10.11 -4.34 15.80
C ASN A 87 -8.80 -4.94 16.32
N VAL A 88 -7.72 -4.15 16.39
CA VAL A 88 -6.41 -4.71 16.77
C VAL A 88 -5.67 -3.78 17.72
N ASP A 89 -5.95 -3.96 19.00
CA ASP A 89 -5.03 -3.64 20.10
C ASP A 89 -3.80 -4.57 20.05
#